data_AF-A0A8H4PC31-F1
#
_entry.id   AF-A0A8H4PC31-F1
#
_cell.length_a   1.000
_cell.length_b   1.000
_cell.length_c   1.000
_cell.angle_alpha   90.00
_cell.angle_beta   90.00
_cell.angle_gamma   90.00
#
_symmetry.space_group_name_H-M   'P 1'
#
loop_
_entity.id
_entity.type
_entity.pdbx_description
1 polymer ?
#
loop_
_entity_poly.entity_id
_entity_poly.type
_entity_poly.pdbx_seq_one_letter_code
_entity_poly.pdbx_strand_id
1 'polypeptide(L)'
;MANSSDIIENFQKSLDPFIKPREQVNYIRRVLALHLGSCSHDGPIKQPVSLADTAHDVKLDPDSKGIYREYIEALEANVKARRKYDDAVQSNPPRSMPSQEAPSTSNDLLEERVALLRLQTKQERLSAVQNHLDILMQKPAAAPEYLDPEDMFQDAASLPRVPKEVVNGLVAQQSAKKPDLVGQVAQLEKTVLRAKLLLRREEQLLRETRSNAQGIPDVISNGTRLHALNATRNELITWIETELGKASGEEDGGDEGEGGSRSHDQSSVDQATINSQLEAIKDKYAKYLTARRSLLSTVAEQSKSSTAPILVPTESKQQPEEPDPLPSTYLLTPYIETLLSLSRRQKSMITQKAHTNAVLCKEIKDSCQSLSHLEEESRLLPTHSAAPTSRRRSGLGELLTSTERSGFTGKVQPWVLAADSAKIATLENVAEQVESGQLALENSMQALQEIDLLLGQDETEEAEEAQADTTEDDFWLTTGSRSPGKARKHTEKKKDPEQSKDAWSGLHGNLGLIGQEDTA
;
A
#
# COMPACT_ATOMS: atom_id res chain seq x y z
N MET A 1 11.67 18.90 38.13
CA MET A 1 10.77 17.72 38.09
C MET A 1 11.01 16.94 39.36
N ALA A 2 10.02 16.86 40.25
CA ALA A 2 10.18 16.14 41.52
C ALA A 2 10.19 14.63 41.25
N ASN A 3 11.16 13.91 41.83
CA ASN A 3 11.37 12.50 41.57
C ASN A 3 10.21 11.69 42.14
N SER A 4 9.74 10.69 41.38
CA SER A 4 8.60 9.84 41.76
C SER A 4 8.81 9.09 43.08
N SER A 5 10.06 8.88 43.50
CA SER A 5 10.43 8.34 44.82
C SER A 5 9.96 9.22 45.97
N ASP A 6 10.12 10.53 45.83
CA ASP A 6 9.87 11.50 46.91
C ASP A 6 8.36 11.64 47.15
N ILE A 7 7.57 11.45 46.08
CA ILE A 7 6.11 11.44 46.14
C ILE A 7 5.63 10.21 46.91
N ILE A 8 6.17 9.02 46.62
CA ILE A 8 5.79 7.76 47.28
C ILE A 8 6.16 7.79 48.76
N GLU A 9 7.34 8.30 49.11
CA GLU A 9 7.75 8.43 50.52
C GLU A 9 6.87 9.43 51.28
N ASN A 10 6.46 10.53 50.66
CA ASN A 10 5.53 11.48 51.26
C ASN A 10 4.15 10.87 51.47
N PHE A 11 3.66 10.07 50.51
CA PHE A 11 2.41 9.33 50.68
C PHE A 11 2.51 8.29 51.80
N GLN A 12 3.59 7.53 51.86
CA GLN A 12 3.79 6.53 52.91
C GLN A 12 3.85 7.18 54.29
N LYS A 13 4.63 8.27 54.46
CA LYS A 13 4.67 9.05 55.70
C LYS A 13 3.30 9.64 56.09
N SER A 14 2.48 10.01 55.10
CA SER A 14 1.11 10.51 55.36
C SER A 14 0.13 9.42 55.78
N LEU A 15 0.35 8.17 55.34
CA LEU A 15 -0.53 7.03 55.56
C LEU A 15 -0.13 6.18 56.77
N ASP A 16 1.15 6.19 57.17
CA ASP A 16 1.67 5.45 58.32
C ASP A 16 0.86 5.68 59.63
N PRO A 17 0.36 6.90 59.95
CA PRO A 17 -0.50 7.09 61.13
C PRO A 17 -1.87 6.40 61.04
N PHE A 18 -2.35 6.12 59.82
CA PHE A 18 -3.67 5.54 59.54
C PHE A 18 -3.62 4.04 59.25
N ILE A 19 -2.45 3.49 58.91
CA ILE A 19 -2.24 2.06 58.67
C ILE A 19 -1.93 1.38 60.01
N LYS A 20 -2.95 0.84 60.66
CA LYS A 20 -2.80 0.07 61.91
C LYS A 20 -2.72 -1.44 61.65
N PRO A 21 -1.93 -2.20 62.43
CA PRO A 21 -1.93 -3.66 62.39
C PRO A 21 -3.34 -4.24 62.56
N ARG A 22 -3.62 -5.34 61.87
CA ARG A 22 -4.95 -5.99 61.84
C ARG A 22 -5.50 -6.29 63.24
N GLU A 23 -4.62 -6.64 64.18
CA GLU A 23 -4.97 -6.88 65.58
C GLU A 23 -5.46 -5.62 66.30
N GLN A 24 -4.78 -4.49 66.11
CA GLN A 24 -5.18 -3.20 66.68
C GLN A 24 -6.49 -2.72 66.06
N VAL A 25 -6.70 -2.91 64.75
CA VAL A 25 -7.96 -2.59 64.09
C VAL A 25 -9.11 -3.42 64.65
N ASN A 26 -8.90 -4.73 64.87
CA ASN A 26 -9.92 -5.60 65.47
C ASN A 26 -10.22 -5.23 66.93
N TYR A 27 -9.20 -4.85 67.71
CA TYR A 27 -9.38 -4.34 69.07
C TYR A 27 -10.20 -3.05 69.08
N ILE A 28 -9.86 -2.07 68.24
CA ILE A 28 -10.60 -0.81 68.09
C ILE A 28 -12.05 -1.08 67.66
N ARG A 29 -12.28 -1.97 66.69
CA ARG A 29 -13.64 -2.36 66.26
C ARG A 29 -14.44 -2.98 67.39
N ARG A 30 -13.84 -3.83 68.22
CA ARG A 30 -14.51 -4.44 69.38
C ARG A 30 -14.88 -3.40 70.43
N VAL A 31 -13.98 -2.47 70.74
CA VAL A 31 -14.23 -1.37 71.69
C VAL A 31 -15.34 -0.45 71.17
N LEU A 32 -15.31 -0.09 69.88
CA LEU A 32 -16.36 0.73 69.27
C LEU A 32 -17.71 0.00 69.22
N ALA A 33 -17.73 -1.30 68.90
CA ALA A 33 -18.96 -2.08 68.89
C ALA A 33 -19.58 -2.19 70.30
N LEU A 34 -18.75 -2.30 71.35
CA LEU A 34 -19.22 -2.27 72.73
C LEU A 34 -19.79 -0.88 73.11
N HIS A 35 -19.10 0.20 72.73
CA HIS A 35 -19.56 1.56 73.02
C HIS A 35 -20.86 1.92 72.27
N LEU A 36 -20.94 1.59 70.99
CA LEU A 36 -22.16 1.79 70.19
C LEU A 36 -23.32 0.94 70.71
N GLY A 37 -23.03 -0.29 71.16
CA GLY A 37 -24.01 -1.12 71.86
C GLY A 37 -24.56 -0.48 73.13
N SER A 38 -23.69 0.17 73.93
CA SER A 38 -24.12 0.93 75.12
C SER A 38 -25.01 2.12 74.78
N CYS A 39 -24.75 2.83 73.69
CA CYS A 39 -25.57 3.96 73.23
C CYS A 39 -26.92 3.54 72.63
N SER A 40 -27.03 2.30 72.12
CA SER A 40 -28.24 1.80 71.44
C SER A 40 -29.19 0.99 72.34
N HIS A 41 -28.90 0.86 73.64
CA HIS A 41 -29.66 0.10 74.64
C HIS A 41 -29.96 -1.39 74.31
N ASP A 42 -29.35 -1.97 73.27
CA ASP A 42 -29.54 -3.38 72.90
C ASP A 42 -28.21 -4.08 72.60
N GLY A 43 -27.40 -4.27 73.64
CA GLY A 43 -26.24 -5.17 73.64
C GLY A 43 -25.15 -4.90 72.58
N PRO A 44 -24.11 -5.75 72.51
CA PRO A 44 -23.04 -5.60 71.53
C PRO A 44 -23.53 -5.96 70.12
N ILE A 45 -23.46 -4.99 69.21
CA ILE A 45 -23.87 -5.13 67.80
C ILE A 45 -23.03 -6.21 67.11
N LYS A 46 -23.65 -7.33 66.73
CA LYS A 46 -22.98 -8.48 66.07
C LYS A 46 -22.79 -8.30 64.56
N GLN A 47 -23.50 -7.35 63.96
CA GLN A 47 -23.45 -7.04 62.53
C GLN A 47 -22.57 -5.81 62.26
N PRO A 48 -21.89 -5.74 61.10
CA PRO A 48 -21.09 -4.58 60.76
C PRO A 48 -21.99 -3.34 60.68
N VAL A 49 -21.55 -2.23 61.29
CA VAL A 49 -22.33 -0.99 61.44
C VAL A 49 -22.83 -0.41 60.10
N SER A 50 -22.25 -0.83 58.97
CA SER A 50 -22.71 -0.56 57.61
C SER A 50 -24.10 -1.15 57.27
N LEU A 51 -24.60 -2.08 58.08
CA LEU A 51 -25.89 -2.76 57.93
C LEU A 51 -26.83 -2.44 59.10
N ALA A 52 -26.74 -1.24 59.67
CA ALA A 52 -27.65 -0.81 60.73
C ALA A 52 -29.11 -0.85 60.26
N ASP A 53 -29.95 -1.49 61.06
CA ASP A 53 -31.36 -1.75 60.78
C ASP A 53 -32.18 -0.45 60.90
N THR A 54 -33.02 -0.14 59.91
CA THR A 54 -33.74 1.14 59.74
C THR A 54 -34.75 1.46 60.84
N ALA A 55 -35.01 0.47 61.72
CA ALA A 55 -35.96 0.53 62.83
C ALA A 55 -35.48 1.34 64.05
N HIS A 56 -34.19 1.68 64.14
CA HIS A 56 -33.63 2.28 65.36
C HIS A 56 -33.36 3.77 65.19
N ASP A 57 -34.00 4.60 66.02
CA ASP A 57 -33.68 6.02 66.14
C ASP A 57 -32.42 6.19 66.99
N VAL A 58 -31.30 6.47 66.33
CA VAL A 58 -30.03 6.78 67.00
C VAL A 58 -30.12 8.19 67.60
N LYS A 59 -30.16 8.28 68.93
CA LYS A 59 -30.22 9.57 69.64
C LYS A 59 -28.81 10.08 69.94
N LEU A 60 -28.57 11.37 69.67
CA LEU A 60 -27.33 12.05 70.07
C LEU A 60 -27.26 12.16 71.59
N ASP A 61 -26.16 11.65 72.16
CA ASP A 61 -25.75 12.01 73.52
C ASP A 61 -25.08 13.40 73.47
N PRO A 62 -25.53 14.41 74.25
CA PRO A 62 -25.09 15.79 74.12
C PRO A 62 -23.61 16.03 74.48
N ASP A 63 -22.95 15.03 75.08
CA ASP A 63 -21.54 15.11 75.50
C ASP A 63 -20.55 14.61 74.43
N SER A 64 -21.04 14.14 73.28
CA SER A 64 -20.19 13.67 72.17
C SER A 64 -19.51 14.83 71.43
N LYS A 65 -18.17 14.91 71.50
CA LYS A 65 -17.36 15.94 70.81
C LYS A 65 -16.43 15.34 69.75
N GLY A 66 -16.25 16.04 68.63
CA GLY A 66 -15.32 15.69 67.55
C GLY A 66 -15.89 14.71 66.52
N ILE A 67 -15.00 13.92 65.89
CA ILE A 67 -15.30 12.98 64.79
C ILE A 67 -16.42 11.99 65.14
N TYR A 68 -16.56 11.65 66.42
CA TYR A 68 -17.63 10.78 66.90
C TYR A 68 -19.03 11.38 66.70
N ARG A 69 -19.17 12.71 66.88
CA ARG A 69 -20.42 13.42 66.61
C ARG A 69 -20.72 13.45 65.11
N GLU A 70 -19.72 13.76 64.29
CA GLU A 70 -19.85 13.76 62.81
C GLU A 70 -20.25 12.37 62.30
N TYR A 71 -19.72 11.31 62.91
CA TYR A 71 -20.09 9.94 62.58
C TYR A 71 -21.56 9.62 62.92
N ILE A 72 -22.03 10.01 64.11
CA ILE A 72 -23.43 9.83 64.51
C ILE A 72 -24.37 10.65 63.62
N GLU A 73 -24.00 11.89 63.29
CA GLU A 73 -24.75 12.77 62.39
C GLU A 73 -24.83 12.18 60.97
N ALA A 74 -23.72 11.64 60.46
CA ALA A 74 -23.70 10.94 59.17
C ALA A 74 -24.55 9.66 59.19
N LEU A 75 -24.58 8.95 60.31
CA LEU A 75 -25.40 7.76 60.48
C LEU A 75 -26.89 8.13 60.51
N GLU A 76 -27.28 9.18 61.24
CA GLU A 76 -28.65 9.71 61.26
C GLU A 76 -29.08 10.15 59.85
N ALA A 77 -28.22 10.87 59.13
CA ALA A 77 -28.47 11.27 57.75
C ALA A 77 -28.65 10.05 56.81
N ASN A 78 -27.88 8.97 57.02
CA ASN A 78 -28.01 7.73 56.24
C ASN A 78 -29.34 7.03 56.51
N VAL A 79 -29.73 6.89 57.79
CA VAL A 79 -31.01 6.30 58.18
C VAL A 79 -32.17 7.12 57.59
N LYS A 80 -32.10 8.46 57.65
CA LYS A 80 -33.09 9.35 57.06
C LYS A 80 -33.17 9.23 55.53
N ALA A 81 -32.03 9.10 54.85
CA ALA A 81 -31.98 8.90 53.40
C ALA A 81 -32.58 7.55 53.00
N ARG A 82 -32.33 6.49 53.77
CA ARG A 82 -32.94 5.17 53.55
C ARG A 82 -34.44 5.18 53.75
N ARG A 83 -34.95 5.81 54.82
CA ARG A 83 -36.39 5.99 55.03
C ARG A 83 -37.04 6.73 53.84
N LYS A 84 -36.42 7.81 53.37
CA LYS A 84 -36.89 8.52 52.16
C LYS A 84 -36.88 7.66 50.90
N TYR A 85 -35.87 6.79 50.74
CA TYR A 85 -35.81 5.86 49.62
C TYR A 85 -36.93 4.82 49.72
N ASP A 86 -37.14 4.24 50.91
CA ASP A 86 -38.20 3.25 51.14
C ASP A 86 -39.59 3.90 50.93
N ASP A 87 -39.80 5.13 51.39
CA ASP A 87 -41.00 5.92 51.11
C ASP A 87 -41.17 6.21 49.61
N ALA A 88 -40.08 6.50 48.89
CA ALA A 88 -40.11 6.74 47.44
C ALA A 88 -40.44 5.45 46.64
N VAL A 89 -39.96 4.30 47.11
CA VAL A 89 -40.28 2.98 46.54
C VAL A 89 -41.73 2.59 46.86
N GLN A 90 -42.22 2.91 48.06
CA GLN A 90 -43.62 2.63 48.43
C GLN A 90 -44.62 3.59 47.76
N SER A 91 -44.25 4.85 47.54
CA SER A 91 -45.09 5.84 46.84
C SER A 91 -45.09 5.67 45.32
N ASN A 92 -44.05 5.06 44.75
CA ASN A 92 -44.05 4.55 43.38
C ASN A 92 -44.02 3.01 43.40
N PRO A 93 -45.13 2.33 43.76
CA PRO A 93 -45.18 0.91 43.57
C PRO A 93 -44.93 0.64 42.07
N PRO A 94 -44.04 -0.30 41.71
CA PRO A 94 -43.85 -0.65 40.31
C PRO A 94 -45.22 -0.99 39.74
N ARG A 95 -45.64 -0.23 38.72
CA ARG A 95 -46.94 -0.36 38.06
C ARG A 95 -47.16 -1.83 37.76
N SER A 96 -48.08 -2.45 38.51
CA SER A 96 -48.51 -3.82 38.29
C SER A 96 -49.16 -3.88 36.91
N MET A 97 -48.37 -4.29 35.92
CA MET A 97 -48.90 -4.75 34.65
C MET A 97 -49.77 -5.97 34.94
N PRO A 98 -50.95 -6.10 34.31
CA PRO A 98 -51.88 -7.17 34.62
C PRO A 98 -51.20 -8.52 34.34
N SER A 99 -51.32 -9.39 35.34
CA SER A 99 -50.95 -10.79 35.31
C SER A 99 -51.31 -11.44 33.97
N GLN A 100 -50.30 -11.68 33.15
CA GLN A 100 -50.37 -12.69 32.10
C GLN A 100 -49.22 -13.66 32.35
N GLU A 101 -49.62 -14.87 32.72
CA GLU A 101 -48.75 -16.00 33.03
C GLU A 101 -47.85 -16.33 31.84
N ALA A 102 -46.56 -16.08 31.99
CA ALA A 102 -45.51 -16.84 31.36
C ALA A 102 -44.25 -16.73 32.23
N PRO A 103 -43.45 -17.79 32.40
CA PRO A 103 -42.15 -17.69 33.06
C PRO A 103 -41.24 -16.89 32.12
N SER A 104 -41.24 -15.56 32.23
CA SER A 104 -40.25 -14.72 31.58
C SER A 104 -38.90 -15.21 32.06
N THR A 105 -38.16 -15.83 31.14
CA THR A 105 -36.85 -16.38 31.44
C THR A 105 -35.98 -15.23 31.92
N SER A 106 -35.01 -15.47 32.80
CA SER A 106 -34.06 -14.44 33.24
C SER A 106 -33.44 -13.66 32.07
N ASN A 107 -33.40 -14.28 30.89
CA ASN A 107 -32.94 -13.70 29.65
C ASN A 107 -33.85 -12.56 29.14
N ASP A 108 -35.17 -12.66 29.25
CA ASP A 108 -36.09 -11.60 28.81
C ASP A 108 -35.92 -10.32 29.63
N LEU A 109 -35.72 -10.45 30.95
CA LEU A 109 -35.43 -9.33 31.85
C LEU A 109 -34.04 -8.70 31.58
N LEU A 110 -33.05 -9.54 31.24
CA LEU A 110 -31.72 -9.07 30.84
C LEU A 110 -31.78 -8.34 29.50
N GLU A 111 -32.54 -8.85 28.53
CA GLU A 111 -32.74 -8.22 27.23
C GLU A 111 -33.47 -6.87 27.38
N GLU A 112 -34.49 -6.80 28.23
CA GLU A 112 -35.17 -5.54 28.57
C GLU A 112 -34.20 -4.55 29.25
N ARG A 113 -33.35 -5.02 30.17
CA ARG A 113 -32.33 -4.18 30.81
C ARG A 113 -31.30 -3.67 29.80
N VAL A 114 -30.86 -4.51 28.87
CA VAL A 114 -29.94 -4.13 27.79
C VAL A 114 -30.61 -3.13 26.85
N ALA A 115 -31.90 -3.31 26.53
CA ALA A 115 -32.67 -2.36 25.73
C ALA A 115 -32.78 -1.00 26.40
N LEU A 116 -33.02 -0.96 27.72
CA LEU A 116 -33.04 0.28 28.51
C LEU A 116 -31.67 0.97 28.54
N LEU A 117 -30.57 0.23 28.71
CA LEU A 117 -29.22 0.79 28.65
C LEU A 117 -28.89 1.35 27.25
N ARG A 118 -29.32 0.67 26.19
CA ARG A 118 -29.21 1.17 24.82
C ARG A 118 -30.04 2.43 24.60
N LEU A 119 -31.20 2.55 25.24
CA LEU A 119 -32.02 3.75 25.17
C LEU A 119 -31.39 4.92 25.93
N GLN A 120 -30.85 4.67 27.13
CA GLN A 120 -30.14 5.67 27.94
C GLN A 120 -28.91 6.20 27.19
N THR A 121 -28.08 5.32 26.63
CA THR A 121 -26.91 5.75 25.84
C THR A 121 -27.30 6.55 24.59
N LYS A 122 -28.42 6.22 23.95
CA LYS A 122 -28.97 7.04 22.85
C LYS A 122 -29.43 8.40 23.34
N GLN A 123 -30.12 8.47 24.48
CA GLN A 123 -30.55 9.72 25.09
C GLN A 123 -29.36 10.59 25.48
N GLU A 124 -28.32 10.02 26.07
CA GLU A 124 -27.07 10.71 26.41
C GLU A 124 -26.42 11.29 25.16
N ARG A 125 -26.29 10.50 24.09
CA ARG A 125 -25.75 10.97 22.81
C ARG A 125 -26.57 12.11 22.22
N LEU A 126 -27.90 11.99 22.23
CA LEU A 126 -28.79 13.04 21.73
C LEU A 126 -28.68 14.30 22.60
N SER A 127 -28.59 14.16 23.92
CA SER A 127 -28.39 15.29 24.83
C SER A 127 -27.02 15.95 24.64
N ALA A 128 -25.96 15.18 24.36
CA ALA A 128 -24.65 15.73 24.03
C ALA A 128 -24.67 16.50 22.70
N VAL A 129 -25.31 15.94 21.68
CA VAL A 129 -25.50 16.64 20.40
C VAL A 129 -26.32 17.91 20.59
N GLN A 130 -27.42 17.85 21.35
CA GLN A 130 -28.24 19.01 21.66
C GLN A 130 -27.46 20.07 22.43
N ASN A 131 -26.70 19.69 23.46
CA ASN A 131 -25.84 20.62 24.20
C ASN A 131 -24.80 21.27 23.30
N HIS A 132 -24.17 20.51 22.39
CA HIS A 132 -23.22 21.07 21.43
C HIS A 132 -23.91 21.97 20.39
N LEU A 133 -25.11 21.62 19.96
CA LEU A 133 -25.93 22.45 19.08
C LEU A 133 -26.32 23.76 19.79
N ASP A 134 -26.73 23.69 21.06
CA ASP A 134 -27.05 24.86 21.89
C ASP A 134 -25.81 25.74 22.09
N ILE A 135 -24.63 25.15 22.32
CA ILE A 135 -23.35 25.88 22.40
C ILE A 135 -23.03 26.55 21.05
N LEU A 136 -23.26 25.86 19.93
CA LEU A 136 -23.06 26.43 18.59
C LEU A 136 -24.09 27.51 18.25
N MET A 137 -25.34 27.38 18.73
CA MET A 137 -26.37 28.42 18.59
C MET A 137 -26.06 29.65 19.43
N GLN A 138 -25.45 29.48 20.60
CA GLN A 138 -24.90 30.57 21.41
C GLN A 138 -23.66 31.21 20.78
N LYS A 139 -23.01 30.53 19.83
CA LYS A 139 -21.77 30.93 19.15
C LYS A 139 -21.98 31.02 17.63
N PRO A 140 -22.77 31.99 17.13
CA PRO A 140 -22.97 32.14 15.70
C PRO A 140 -21.62 32.44 15.03
N ALA A 141 -21.17 31.53 14.15
CA ALA A 141 -19.92 31.65 13.38
C ALA A 141 -19.87 32.90 12.46
N ALA A 142 -20.95 33.67 12.40
CA ALA A 142 -21.08 34.91 11.62
C ALA A 142 -21.03 36.19 12.48
N ALA A 143 -20.87 36.10 13.81
CA ALA A 143 -20.65 37.28 14.64
C ALA A 143 -19.17 37.71 14.57
N PRO A 144 -18.88 38.99 14.25
CA PRO A 144 -17.51 39.48 14.01
C PRO A 144 -16.61 39.43 15.26
N GLU A 145 -17.17 39.23 16.45
CA GLU A 145 -16.43 39.13 17.72
C GLU A 145 -15.99 37.69 18.06
N TYR A 146 -16.51 36.65 17.37
CA TYR A 146 -16.22 35.25 17.72
C TYR A 146 -15.07 34.63 16.91
N LEU A 147 -14.71 35.22 15.78
CA LEU A 147 -13.54 34.86 14.97
C LEU A 147 -12.43 35.91 15.14
N ASP A 148 -12.11 36.26 16.39
CA ASP A 148 -10.93 37.07 16.66
C ASP A 148 -9.69 36.16 16.47
N PRO A 149 -8.81 36.43 15.48
CA PRO A 149 -7.67 35.57 15.20
C PRO A 149 -6.80 35.39 16.44
N GLU A 150 -6.70 36.43 17.24
CA GLU A 150 -5.88 36.54 18.44
C GLU A 150 -6.37 35.62 19.58
N ASP A 151 -7.67 35.35 19.70
CA ASP A 151 -8.22 34.36 20.64
C ASP A 151 -8.12 32.93 20.09
N MET A 152 -8.26 32.74 18.77
CA MET A 152 -8.13 31.42 18.13
C MET A 152 -6.71 30.85 18.21
N PHE A 153 -5.69 31.72 18.20
CA PHE A 153 -4.28 31.31 18.24
C PHE A 153 -3.66 31.37 19.64
N GLN A 154 -4.42 31.65 20.71
CA GLN A 154 -3.90 31.69 22.09
C GLN A 154 -3.44 30.32 22.61
N ASP A 155 -4.19 29.26 22.29
CA ASP A 155 -3.85 27.87 22.69
C ASP A 155 -3.08 27.11 21.59
N ALA A 156 -2.89 27.72 20.41
CA ALA A 156 -2.05 27.16 19.37
C ALA A 156 -0.58 27.33 19.76
N ALA A 157 0.21 26.25 19.62
CA ALA A 157 1.67 26.36 19.75
C ALA A 157 2.16 27.49 18.82
N SER A 158 2.99 28.40 19.35
CA SER A 158 3.50 29.56 18.62
C SER A 158 3.97 29.11 17.23
N LEU A 159 3.36 29.67 16.18
CA LEU A 159 3.73 29.32 14.81
C LEU A 159 5.25 29.45 14.66
N PRO A 160 5.90 28.53 13.94
CA PRO A 160 7.33 28.61 13.70
C PRO A 160 7.64 30.00 13.14
N ARG A 161 8.61 30.68 13.77
CA ARG A 161 9.01 32.04 13.40
C ARG A 161 9.33 32.05 11.91
N VAL A 162 8.47 32.71 11.13
CA VAL A 162 8.66 32.85 9.69
C VAL A 162 10.05 33.43 9.44
N PRO A 163 10.86 32.84 8.55
CA PRO A 163 12.20 33.33 8.25
C PRO A 163 12.15 34.83 7.92
N LYS A 164 13.03 35.62 8.54
CA LYS A 164 13.06 37.07 8.36
C LYS A 164 13.31 37.44 6.90
N GLU A 165 13.88 36.53 6.12
CA GLU A 165 14.07 36.65 4.68
C GLU A 165 12.74 36.77 3.91
N VAL A 166 11.69 36.04 4.31
CA VAL A 166 10.38 36.07 3.65
C VAL A 166 9.61 37.34 4.01
N VAL A 167 9.68 37.76 5.28
CA VAL A 167 9.04 39.00 5.75
C VAL A 167 9.77 40.22 5.19
N ASN A 168 11.11 40.19 5.13
CA ASN A 168 11.90 41.24 4.50
C ASN A 168 11.74 41.24 2.97
N GLY A 169 11.46 40.10 2.33
CA GLY A 169 11.11 40.04 0.91
C GLY A 169 9.78 40.76 0.60
N LEU A 170 8.79 40.59 1.47
CA LEU A 170 7.49 41.27 1.37
C LEU A 170 7.57 42.77 1.75
N VAL A 171 8.32 43.11 2.80
CA VAL A 171 8.52 44.50 3.24
C VAL A 171 9.47 45.27 2.30
N ALA A 172 10.46 44.61 1.68
CA ALA A 172 11.29 45.22 0.64
C ALA A 172 10.49 45.50 -0.65
N GLN A 173 9.49 44.69 -0.98
CA GLN A 173 8.57 45.00 -2.08
C GLN A 173 7.61 46.16 -1.74
N GLN A 174 7.26 46.36 -0.47
CA GLN A 174 6.38 47.47 -0.06
C GLN A 174 7.13 48.78 0.23
N SER A 175 8.42 48.73 0.57
CA SER A 175 9.24 49.92 0.90
C SER A 175 10.06 50.47 -0.27
N ALA A 176 10.02 49.82 -1.44
CA ALA A 176 10.49 50.44 -2.68
C ALA A 176 9.57 51.61 -3.03
N LYS A 177 10.12 52.84 -3.00
CA LYS A 177 9.56 54.09 -3.52
C LYS A 177 8.52 53.84 -4.62
N LYS A 178 7.33 54.46 -4.49
CA LYS A 178 6.24 54.53 -5.50
C LYS A 178 6.77 54.09 -6.88
N PRO A 179 6.54 52.84 -7.28
CA PRO A 179 7.13 52.32 -8.50
C PRO A 179 6.56 53.13 -9.66
N ASP A 180 7.46 53.59 -10.53
CA ASP A 180 7.12 54.31 -11.73
C ASP A 180 6.03 53.53 -12.50
N LEU A 181 4.82 54.10 -12.55
CA LEU A 181 3.64 53.45 -13.12
C LEU A 181 3.89 53.06 -14.57
N VAL A 182 4.69 53.84 -15.30
CA VAL A 182 5.05 53.58 -16.69
C VAL A 182 5.95 52.34 -16.78
N GLY A 183 6.91 52.20 -15.87
CA GLY A 183 7.76 51.02 -15.77
C GLY A 183 7.00 49.74 -15.42
N GLN A 184 5.99 49.84 -14.54
CA GLN A 184 5.11 48.71 -14.22
C GLN A 184 4.22 48.31 -15.40
N VAL A 185 3.68 49.29 -16.14
CA VAL A 185 2.89 49.02 -17.35
C VAL A 185 3.77 48.34 -18.40
N ALA A 186 4.99 48.81 -18.64
CA ALA A 186 5.92 48.16 -19.56
C ALA A 186 6.32 46.74 -19.12
N GLN A 187 6.49 46.50 -17.81
CA GLN A 187 6.76 45.16 -17.27
C GLN A 187 5.53 44.25 -17.42
N LEU A 188 4.32 44.77 -17.17
CA LEU A 188 3.07 44.05 -17.40
C LEU A 188 2.90 43.72 -18.87
N GLU A 189 3.07 44.68 -19.78
CA GLU A 189 3.03 44.46 -21.23
C GLU A 189 4.03 43.37 -21.65
N LYS A 190 5.27 43.41 -21.15
CA LYS A 190 6.27 42.37 -21.40
C LYS A 190 5.81 41.00 -20.89
N THR A 191 5.24 40.92 -19.68
CA THR A 191 4.72 39.66 -19.13
C THR A 191 3.50 39.16 -19.90
N VAL A 192 2.61 40.04 -20.33
CA VAL A 192 1.42 39.73 -21.12
C VAL A 192 1.83 39.24 -22.50
N LEU A 193 2.81 39.86 -23.14
CA LEU A 193 3.35 39.39 -24.42
C LEU A 193 4.02 38.02 -24.27
N ARG A 194 4.82 37.82 -23.21
CA ARG A 194 5.42 36.50 -22.91
C ARG A 194 4.34 35.43 -22.67
N ALA A 195 3.31 35.76 -21.90
CA ALA A 195 2.19 34.86 -21.63
C ALA A 195 1.41 34.54 -22.90
N LYS A 196 1.14 35.52 -23.77
CA LYS A 196 0.50 35.30 -25.08
C LYS A 196 1.33 34.41 -26.00
N LEU A 197 2.65 34.56 -26.02
CA LEU A 197 3.53 33.68 -26.79
C LEU A 197 3.53 32.25 -26.25
N LEU A 198 3.56 32.08 -24.92
CA LEU A 198 3.44 30.76 -24.28
C LEU A 198 2.09 30.11 -24.59
N LEU A 199 0.99 30.86 -24.47
CA LEU A 199 -0.34 30.40 -24.83
C LEU A 199 -0.40 29.93 -26.29
N ARG A 200 0.15 30.70 -27.24
CA ARG A 200 0.18 30.31 -28.66
C ARG A 200 0.97 29.03 -28.88
N ARG A 201 2.09 28.85 -28.18
CA ARG A 201 2.88 27.63 -28.23
C ARG A 201 2.11 26.43 -27.68
N GLU A 202 1.43 26.60 -26.56
CA GLU A 202 0.56 25.56 -25.97
C GLU A 202 -0.62 25.23 -26.87
N GLU A 203 -1.29 26.22 -27.45
CA GLU A 203 -2.36 26.01 -28.44
C GLU A 203 -1.88 25.24 -29.67
N GLN A 204 -0.64 25.48 -30.11
CA GLN A 204 -0.03 24.75 -31.21
C GLN A 204 0.26 23.30 -30.81
N LEU A 205 0.87 23.06 -29.65
CA LEU A 205 1.09 21.71 -29.12
C LEU A 205 -0.23 20.96 -28.90
N LEU A 206 -1.28 21.65 -28.46
CA LEU A 206 -2.63 21.07 -28.32
C LEU A 206 -3.24 20.72 -29.68
N ARG A 207 -3.00 21.53 -30.72
CA ARG A 207 -3.45 21.20 -32.08
C ARG A 207 -2.69 20.01 -32.65
N GLU A 208 -1.37 19.96 -32.47
CA GLU A 208 -0.52 18.84 -32.91
C GLU A 208 -0.88 17.53 -32.19
N THR A 209 -1.12 17.59 -30.88
CA THR A 209 -1.57 16.40 -30.11
C THR A 209 -2.98 15.98 -30.49
N ARG A 210 -3.91 16.92 -30.74
CA ARG A 210 -5.25 16.60 -31.25
C ARG A 210 -5.22 15.99 -32.65
N SER A 211 -4.41 16.48 -33.57
CA SER A 211 -4.25 15.87 -34.89
C SER A 211 -3.64 14.47 -34.80
N ASN A 212 -2.67 14.28 -33.90
CA ASN A 212 -2.09 12.95 -33.64
C ASN A 212 -3.13 12.00 -33.01
N ALA A 213 -4.03 12.51 -32.17
CA ALA A 213 -5.10 11.74 -31.56
C ALA A 213 -6.24 11.40 -32.56
N GLN A 214 -6.50 12.26 -33.55
CA GLN A 214 -7.46 11.99 -34.63
C GLN A 214 -6.98 10.87 -35.58
N GLY A 215 -5.69 10.55 -35.58
CA GLY A 215 -5.13 9.39 -36.30
C GLY A 215 -5.24 8.06 -35.54
N ILE A 216 -5.80 8.05 -34.33
CA ILE A 216 -6.00 6.82 -33.56
C ILE A 216 -7.29 6.15 -34.06
N PRO A 217 -7.24 4.92 -34.62
CA PRO A 217 -8.43 4.22 -35.05
C PRO A 217 -9.35 3.94 -33.86
N ASP A 218 -10.66 4.21 -34.03
CA ASP A 218 -11.72 3.99 -33.04
C ASP A 218 -11.79 2.51 -32.57
N VAL A 219 -11.27 1.60 -33.39
CA VAL A 219 -11.07 0.19 -33.05
C VAL A 219 -9.64 -0.04 -32.56
N ILE A 220 -9.41 0.28 -31.28
CA ILE A 220 -8.15 0.00 -30.58
C ILE A 220 -8.06 -1.52 -30.35
N SER A 221 -7.04 -2.16 -30.93
CA SER A 221 -6.71 -3.57 -30.69
C SER A 221 -6.67 -3.90 -29.19
N ASN A 222 -7.24 -5.05 -28.79
CA ASN A 222 -7.20 -5.49 -27.39
C ASN A 222 -5.76 -5.59 -26.85
N GLY A 223 -4.77 -5.84 -27.72
CA GLY A 223 -3.36 -5.85 -27.35
C GLY A 223 -2.81 -4.47 -27.00
N THR A 224 -3.18 -3.42 -27.74
CA THR A 224 -2.75 -2.05 -27.42
C THR A 224 -3.49 -1.51 -26.20
N ARG A 225 -4.74 -1.90 -25.97
CA ARG A 225 -5.46 -1.60 -24.72
C ARG A 225 -4.80 -2.24 -23.50
N LEU A 226 -4.41 -3.52 -23.60
CA LEU A 226 -3.70 -4.21 -22.53
C LEU A 226 -2.31 -3.60 -22.28
N HIS A 227 -1.58 -3.24 -23.34
CA HIS A 227 -0.31 -2.55 -23.21
C HIS A 227 -0.46 -1.18 -22.54
N ALA A 228 -1.46 -0.38 -22.94
CA ALA A 228 -1.76 0.91 -22.31
C ALA A 228 -2.15 0.74 -20.84
N LEU A 229 -3.00 -0.23 -20.51
CA LEU A 229 -3.34 -0.54 -19.12
C LEU A 229 -2.12 -0.99 -18.31
N ASN A 230 -1.25 -1.82 -18.89
CA ASN A 230 -0.03 -2.24 -18.22
C ASN A 230 0.95 -1.07 -18.03
N ALA A 231 1.05 -0.17 -19.01
CA ALA A 231 1.84 1.06 -18.90
C ALA A 231 1.31 1.98 -17.79
N THR A 232 0.00 2.23 -17.76
CA THR A 232 -0.62 3.03 -16.68
C THR A 232 -0.47 2.37 -15.30
N ARG A 233 -0.55 1.04 -15.23
CA ARG A 233 -0.30 0.28 -14.01
C ARG A 233 1.14 0.47 -13.55
N ASN A 234 2.10 0.34 -14.46
CA ASN A 234 3.52 0.51 -14.14
C ASN A 234 3.82 1.94 -13.72
N GLU A 235 3.28 2.96 -14.39
CA GLU A 235 3.43 4.36 -13.98
C GLU A 235 2.81 4.63 -12.61
N LEU A 236 1.64 4.05 -12.30
CA LEU A 236 1.04 4.15 -10.97
C LEU A 236 1.89 3.45 -9.91
N ILE A 237 2.45 2.28 -10.23
CA ILE A 237 3.37 1.57 -9.32
C ILE A 237 4.60 2.43 -9.08
N THR A 238 5.25 2.96 -10.12
CA THR A 238 6.41 3.84 -9.98
C THR A 238 6.05 5.14 -9.25
N TRP A 239 4.87 5.72 -9.49
CA TRP A 239 4.41 6.90 -8.75
C TRP A 239 4.20 6.57 -7.27
N ILE A 240 3.56 5.44 -6.96
CA ILE A 240 3.37 4.97 -5.58
C ILE A 240 4.72 4.67 -4.93
N GLU A 241 5.64 4.00 -5.63
CA GLU A 241 6.98 3.68 -5.14
C GLU A 241 7.82 4.94 -4.92
N THR A 242 7.72 5.94 -5.79
CA THR A 242 8.43 7.21 -5.61
C THR A 242 7.80 8.06 -4.50
N GLU A 243 6.48 8.08 -4.36
CA GLU A 243 5.83 8.75 -3.22
C GLU A 243 6.09 8.02 -1.90
N LEU A 244 6.13 6.69 -1.90
CA LEU A 244 6.55 5.90 -0.73
C LEU A 244 8.04 6.07 -0.43
N GLY A 245 8.90 6.19 -1.44
CA GLY A 245 10.32 6.48 -1.28
C GLY A 245 10.57 7.87 -0.68
N LYS A 246 9.85 8.89 -1.16
CA LYS A 246 9.85 10.23 -0.57
C LYS A 246 9.33 10.25 0.86
N ALA A 247 8.35 9.40 1.19
CA ALA A 247 7.82 9.25 2.55
C ALA A 247 8.72 8.39 3.47
N SER A 248 9.60 7.55 2.91
CA SER A 248 10.43 6.61 3.67
C SER A 248 11.79 7.18 4.11
N GLY A 249 12.17 8.37 3.66
CA GLY A 249 13.32 9.11 4.19
C GLY A 249 14.67 8.41 3.95
N GLU A 250 15.20 8.56 2.74
CA GLU A 250 16.63 8.41 2.49
C GLU A 250 17.01 9.36 1.34
N GLU A 251 17.30 10.63 1.70
CA GLU A 251 18.09 11.51 0.85
C GLU A 251 19.51 10.94 0.84
N ASP A 252 19.80 10.08 -0.13
CA ASP A 252 21.16 9.68 -0.46
C ASP A 252 21.76 10.73 -1.40
N GLY A 253 22.93 11.23 -1.01
CA GLY A 253 23.62 12.36 -1.61
C GLY A 253 24.54 11.98 -2.77
N GLY A 254 24.87 12.99 -3.58
CA GLY A 254 25.86 12.94 -4.67
C GLY A 254 25.36 13.70 -5.91
N ASP A 255 25.34 15.04 -5.94
CA ASP A 255 26.45 15.97 -6.30
C ASP A 255 26.75 15.94 -7.83
N GLU A 256 26.84 17.01 -8.64
CA GLU A 256 27.15 18.43 -8.43
C GLU A 256 26.38 19.32 -9.45
N GLY A 257 26.15 20.58 -9.07
CA GLY A 257 25.73 21.65 -9.96
C GLY A 257 25.75 23.01 -9.27
N GLU A 258 26.96 23.57 -9.15
CA GLU A 258 27.33 24.94 -8.75
C GLU A 258 26.23 25.88 -8.21
N GLY A 259 26.37 26.25 -6.94
CA GLY A 259 25.93 27.57 -6.47
C GLY A 259 25.40 27.61 -5.04
N GLY A 260 26.24 28.00 -4.08
CA GLY A 260 25.77 28.57 -2.81
C GLY A 260 26.42 28.00 -1.56
N SER A 261 27.62 28.50 -1.25
CA SER A 261 28.30 28.29 0.04
C SER A 261 27.51 28.96 1.19
N ARG A 262 26.48 28.28 1.76
CA ARG A 262 25.83 28.62 3.05
C ARG A 262 25.18 27.46 3.83
N SER A 263 25.19 26.21 3.35
CA SER A 263 24.39 25.11 3.97
C SER A 263 25.16 24.14 4.89
N HIS A 264 26.49 24.22 4.98
CA HIS A 264 27.27 23.18 5.67
C HIS A 264 27.11 23.16 7.21
N ASP A 265 26.74 24.29 7.83
CA ASP A 265 26.54 24.35 9.29
C ASP A 265 25.21 23.71 9.73
N GLN A 266 24.18 23.71 8.89
CA GLN A 266 22.86 23.15 9.24
C GLN A 266 22.83 21.63 9.17
N SER A 267 23.49 21.02 8.16
CA SER A 267 23.55 19.56 8.05
C SER A 267 24.34 18.91 9.19
N SER A 268 25.38 19.56 9.70
CA SER A 268 26.16 19.04 10.85
C SER A 268 25.35 19.02 12.15
N VAL A 269 24.49 20.03 12.35
CA VAL A 269 23.61 20.13 13.51
C VAL A 269 22.53 19.05 13.45
N ASP A 270 21.93 18.85 12.27
CA ASP A 270 20.92 17.80 12.08
C ASP A 270 21.53 16.41 12.28
N GLN A 271 22.73 16.14 11.78
CA GLN A 271 23.43 14.87 12.01
C GLN A 271 23.79 14.65 13.49
N ALA A 272 24.21 15.70 14.20
CA ALA A 272 24.48 15.63 15.62
C ALA A 272 23.20 15.38 16.44
N THR A 273 22.07 15.98 16.06
CA THR A 273 20.78 15.71 16.70
C THR A 273 20.31 14.28 16.44
N ILE A 274 20.44 13.75 15.22
CA ILE A 274 20.11 12.37 14.87
C ILE A 274 20.96 11.39 15.68
N ASN A 275 22.27 11.62 15.78
CA ASN A 275 23.17 10.79 16.58
C ASN A 275 22.79 10.82 18.07
N SER A 276 22.43 11.98 18.62
CA SER A 276 21.96 12.08 20.01
C SER A 276 20.66 11.31 20.26
N GLN A 277 19.74 11.29 19.28
CA GLN A 277 18.50 10.53 19.36
C GLN A 277 18.76 9.03 19.27
N LEU A 278 19.69 8.59 18.41
CA LEU A 278 20.11 7.19 18.31
C LEU A 278 20.76 6.69 19.60
N GLU A 279 21.60 7.51 20.24
CA GLU A 279 22.17 7.21 21.56
C GLU A 279 21.08 7.11 22.63
N ALA A 280 20.12 8.04 22.66
CA ALA A 280 18.98 7.97 23.57
C ALA A 280 18.11 6.72 23.35
N ILE A 281 17.95 6.26 22.11
CA ILE A 281 17.23 5.02 21.78
C ILE A 281 18.01 3.79 22.27
N LYS A 282 19.34 3.75 22.04
CA LYS A 282 20.21 2.67 22.52
C LYS A 282 20.18 2.57 24.05
N ASP A 283 20.20 3.69 24.75
CA ASP A 283 20.10 3.74 26.21
C ASP A 283 18.74 3.24 26.72
N LYS A 284 17.64 3.64 26.06
CA LYS A 284 16.30 3.12 26.38
C LYS A 284 16.22 1.62 26.16
N TYR A 285 16.80 1.10 25.07
CA TYR A 285 16.83 -0.32 24.78
C TYR A 285 17.70 -1.10 25.77
N ALA A 286 18.84 -0.55 26.19
CA ALA A 286 19.68 -1.13 27.23
C ALA A 286 18.92 -1.22 28.58
N LYS A 287 18.21 -0.15 28.97
CA LYS A 287 17.34 -0.14 30.16
C LYS A 287 16.20 -1.16 30.07
N TYR A 288 15.59 -1.31 28.89
CA TYR A 288 14.59 -2.34 28.65
C TYR A 288 15.17 -3.76 28.83
N LEU A 289 16.36 -4.02 28.28
CA LEU A 289 17.01 -5.32 28.41
C LEU A 289 17.42 -5.63 29.85
N THR A 290 17.90 -4.65 30.62
CA THR A 290 18.23 -4.86 32.04
C THR A 290 16.98 -5.13 32.86
N ALA A 291 15.89 -4.37 32.66
CA ALA A 291 14.61 -4.61 33.32
C ALA A 291 14.00 -5.97 32.96
N ARG A 292 14.15 -6.42 31.71
CA ARG A 292 13.70 -7.75 31.28
C ARG A 292 14.54 -8.86 31.92
N ARG A 293 15.86 -8.67 32.02
CA ARG A 293 16.75 -9.62 32.68
C ARG A 293 16.46 -9.71 34.18
N SER A 294 16.18 -8.59 34.86
CA SER A 294 15.82 -8.59 36.28
C SER A 294 14.48 -9.28 36.53
N LEU A 295 13.48 -9.07 35.66
CA LEU A 295 12.20 -9.78 35.74
C LEU A 295 12.39 -11.29 35.55
N LEU A 296 13.20 -11.69 34.57
CA LEU A 296 13.52 -13.10 34.35
C LEU A 296 14.31 -13.70 35.52
N SER A 297 15.20 -12.94 36.17
CA SER A 297 15.91 -13.43 37.36
C SER A 297 14.98 -13.57 38.55
N THR A 298 14.03 -12.65 38.79
CA THR A 298 13.05 -12.80 39.88
C THR A 298 12.12 -13.99 39.66
N VAL A 299 11.70 -14.25 38.42
CA VAL A 299 10.88 -15.44 38.08
C VAL A 299 11.70 -16.72 38.22
N ALA A 300 12.99 -16.69 37.83
CA ALA A 300 13.89 -17.83 38.00
C ALA A 300 14.20 -18.10 39.48
N GLU A 301 14.36 -17.09 40.32
CA GLU A 301 14.54 -17.22 41.77
C GLU A 301 13.29 -17.79 42.44
N GLN A 302 12.10 -17.34 42.03
CA GLN A 302 10.82 -17.88 42.50
C GLN A 302 10.60 -19.35 42.09
N SER A 303 11.22 -19.78 40.98
CA SER A 303 11.22 -21.19 40.55
C SER A 303 12.26 -22.06 41.27
N LYS A 304 13.32 -21.47 41.83
CA LYS A 304 14.40 -22.16 42.55
C LYS A 304 14.14 -22.32 44.05
N SER A 305 13.20 -21.57 44.63
CA SER A 305 12.77 -21.75 46.03
C SER A 305 11.84 -22.95 46.26
N SER A 306 11.54 -23.74 45.23
CA SER A 306 10.84 -25.02 45.34
C SER A 306 11.85 -26.18 45.43
N THR A 307 12.66 -26.20 46.48
CA THR A 307 13.56 -27.32 46.79
C THR A 307 12.84 -28.43 47.56
N ALA A 308 12.72 -29.58 46.89
CA ALA A 308 12.67 -30.97 47.36
C ALA A 308 11.48 -31.48 48.22
N PRO A 309 10.76 -32.54 47.78
CA PRO A 309 9.86 -33.29 48.65
C PRO A 309 10.66 -34.33 49.45
N ILE A 310 10.66 -34.20 50.78
CA ILE A 310 11.10 -35.26 51.69
C ILE A 310 9.88 -36.12 52.01
N LEU A 311 9.96 -37.40 51.68
CA LEU A 311 9.01 -38.47 51.99
C LEU A 311 9.17 -38.93 53.44
N VAL A 312 8.20 -38.71 54.34
CA VAL A 312 7.80 -39.60 55.48
C VAL A 312 6.36 -39.22 55.92
N PRO A 313 5.46 -40.17 56.31
CA PRO A 313 4.03 -39.95 56.45
C PRO A 313 3.50 -39.78 57.91
N THR A 314 2.23 -39.33 58.00
CA THR A 314 1.30 -39.29 59.17
C THR A 314 1.63 -38.22 60.22
N GLU A 315 0.74 -37.35 60.71
CA GLU A 315 -0.61 -37.58 61.24
C GLU A 315 -1.57 -36.37 61.06
N SER A 316 -2.84 -36.65 61.32
CA SER A 316 -4.06 -35.88 61.13
C SER A 316 -4.17 -34.54 61.87
N LYS A 317 -4.68 -33.53 61.16
CA LYS A 317 -5.63 -32.56 61.75
C LYS A 317 -6.56 -32.00 60.68
N GLN A 318 -7.85 -32.21 60.89
CA GLN A 318 -8.95 -31.70 60.08
C GLN A 318 -8.92 -30.17 60.05
N GLN A 319 -8.88 -29.60 58.84
CA GLN A 319 -9.37 -28.27 58.55
C GLN A 319 -10.34 -28.35 57.36
N PRO A 320 -11.33 -27.46 57.31
CA PRO A 320 -12.46 -27.54 56.39
C PRO A 320 -12.00 -27.30 54.94
N GLU A 321 -12.65 -28.02 54.02
CA GLU A 321 -12.54 -27.82 52.57
C GLU A 321 -12.67 -26.33 52.22
N GLU A 322 -11.55 -25.74 51.82
CA GLU A 322 -11.51 -24.57 50.97
C GLU A 322 -11.70 -25.11 49.54
N PRO A 323 -12.76 -24.72 48.80
CA PRO A 323 -12.89 -25.14 47.42
C PRO A 323 -11.73 -24.52 46.64
N ASP A 324 -10.88 -25.37 46.06
CA ASP A 324 -9.90 -24.96 45.07
C ASP A 324 -10.57 -24.00 44.08
N PRO A 325 -10.01 -22.80 43.83
CA PRO A 325 -10.51 -21.96 42.77
C PRO A 325 -10.30 -22.73 41.46
N LEU A 326 -11.40 -23.20 40.88
CA LEU A 326 -11.43 -23.75 39.52
C LEU A 326 -10.56 -22.84 38.63
N PRO A 327 -9.51 -23.37 37.98
CA PRO A 327 -8.62 -22.54 37.22
C PRO A 327 -9.41 -21.89 36.07
N SER A 328 -9.61 -20.58 36.13
CA SER A 328 -10.19 -19.80 35.03
C SER A 328 -9.37 -19.88 33.73
N THR A 329 -8.21 -20.55 33.78
CA THR A 329 -7.34 -20.86 32.65
C THR A 329 -7.99 -21.77 31.62
N TYR A 330 -8.89 -22.71 32.00
CA TYR A 330 -9.51 -23.64 31.03
C TYR A 330 -10.37 -22.95 29.96
N LEU A 331 -10.90 -21.75 30.23
CA LEU A 331 -11.67 -20.99 29.25
C LEU A 331 -10.77 -20.32 28.19
N LEU A 332 -9.53 -19.98 28.52
CA LEU A 332 -8.57 -19.37 27.58
C LEU A 332 -7.68 -20.40 26.88
N THR A 333 -7.49 -21.59 27.44
CA THR A 333 -6.68 -22.66 26.84
C THR A 333 -7.02 -22.95 25.37
N PRO A 334 -8.30 -23.10 24.94
CA PRO A 334 -8.59 -23.34 23.52
C PRO A 334 -8.23 -22.16 22.61
N TYR A 335 -8.34 -20.92 23.09
CA TYR A 335 -7.94 -19.73 22.31
C TYR A 335 -6.42 -19.61 22.18
N ILE A 336 -5.67 -20.03 23.22
CA ILE A 336 -4.21 -20.05 23.17
C ILE A 336 -3.72 -21.19 22.26
N GLU A 337 -4.36 -22.37 22.30
CA GLU A 337 -4.04 -23.48 21.40
C GLU A 337 -4.35 -23.14 19.93
N THR A 338 -5.48 -22.48 19.66
CA THR A 338 -5.80 -22.00 18.29
C THR A 338 -4.79 -20.95 17.84
N LEU A 339 -4.41 -19.99 18.68
CA LEU A 339 -3.38 -19.00 18.33
C LEU A 339 -2.00 -19.63 18.10
N LEU A 340 -1.61 -20.62 18.90
CA LEU A 340 -0.36 -21.37 18.71
C LEU A 340 -0.38 -22.19 17.42
N SER A 341 -1.51 -22.84 17.09
CA SER A 341 -1.64 -23.58 15.83
C SER A 341 -1.59 -22.65 14.62
N LEU A 342 -2.21 -21.46 14.71
CA LEU A 342 -2.14 -20.43 13.67
C LEU A 342 -0.73 -19.88 13.52
N SER A 343 -0.03 -19.63 14.63
CA SER A 343 1.39 -19.24 14.62
C SER A 343 2.27 -20.29 13.94
N ARG A 344 2.07 -21.58 14.23
CA ARG A 344 2.80 -22.68 13.57
C ARG A 344 2.51 -22.74 12.07
N ARG A 345 1.24 -22.56 11.67
CA ARG A 345 0.82 -22.49 10.26
C ARG A 345 1.42 -21.29 9.53
N GLN A 346 1.47 -20.12 10.18
CA GLN A 346 2.09 -18.94 9.62
C GLN A 346 3.60 -19.17 9.41
N LYS A 347 4.27 -19.77 10.39
CA LYS A 347 5.69 -20.14 10.25
C LYS A 347 5.92 -21.11 9.10
N SER A 348 5.09 -22.16 8.97
CA SER A 348 5.22 -23.11 7.85
C SER A 348 4.97 -22.44 6.49
N MET A 349 4.02 -21.51 6.42
CA MET A 349 3.73 -20.74 5.20
C MET A 349 4.89 -19.79 4.85
N ILE A 350 5.51 -19.13 5.83
CA ILE A 350 6.69 -18.29 5.63
C ILE A 350 7.86 -19.14 5.13
N THR A 351 8.11 -20.30 5.73
CA THR A 351 9.19 -21.20 5.27
C THR A 351 8.93 -21.73 3.87
N GLN A 352 7.67 -22.06 3.54
CA GLN A 352 7.30 -22.50 2.19
C GLN A 352 7.51 -21.37 1.18
N LYS A 353 7.04 -20.15 1.49
CA LYS A 353 7.24 -18.96 0.64
C LYS A 353 8.73 -18.68 0.41
N ALA A 354 9.54 -18.77 1.46
CA ALA A 354 10.99 -18.58 1.36
C ALA A 354 11.62 -19.65 0.47
N HIS A 355 11.24 -20.93 0.63
CA HIS A 355 11.71 -22.02 -0.20
C HIS A 355 11.31 -21.83 -1.68
N THR A 356 10.04 -21.53 -1.97
CA THR A 356 9.60 -21.29 -3.35
C THR A 356 10.31 -20.11 -3.98
N ASN A 357 10.54 -19.03 -3.22
CA ASN A 357 11.26 -17.88 -3.73
C ASN A 357 12.73 -18.22 -4.01
N ALA A 358 13.38 -18.99 -3.12
CA ALA A 358 14.75 -19.46 -3.33
C ALA A 358 14.87 -20.34 -4.59
N VAL A 359 13.92 -21.26 -4.81
CA VAL A 359 13.87 -22.09 -6.02
C VAL A 359 13.64 -21.23 -7.27
N LEU A 360 12.68 -20.31 -7.25
CA LEU A 360 12.43 -19.40 -8.38
C LEU A 360 13.65 -18.54 -8.71
N CYS A 361 14.30 -17.97 -7.70
CA CYS A 361 15.53 -17.20 -7.89
C CYS A 361 16.66 -18.05 -8.47
N LYS A 362 16.76 -19.34 -8.09
CA LYS A 362 17.72 -20.27 -8.67
C LYS A 362 17.40 -20.54 -10.13
N GLU A 363 16.16 -20.90 -10.45
CA GLU A 363 15.72 -21.16 -11.83
C GLU A 363 15.90 -19.94 -12.75
N ILE A 364 15.61 -18.73 -12.26
CA ILE A 364 15.84 -17.49 -13.01
C ILE A 364 17.34 -17.30 -13.29
N LYS A 365 18.20 -17.56 -12.29
CA LYS A 365 19.65 -17.46 -12.47
C LYS A 365 20.18 -18.50 -13.46
N ASP A 366 19.75 -19.75 -13.33
CA ASP A 366 20.15 -20.85 -14.22
C ASP A 366 19.67 -20.56 -15.65
N SER A 367 18.44 -20.07 -15.82
CA SER A 367 17.90 -19.61 -17.11
C SER A 367 18.71 -18.44 -17.68
N CYS A 368 19.03 -17.43 -16.86
CA CYS A 368 19.86 -16.29 -17.27
C CYS A 368 21.28 -16.70 -17.66
N GLN A 369 21.86 -17.74 -17.04
CA GLN A 369 23.16 -18.29 -17.42
C GLN A 369 23.07 -19.03 -18.75
N SER A 370 22.03 -19.86 -18.93
CA SER A 370 21.80 -20.56 -20.20
C SER A 370 21.60 -19.59 -21.37
N LEU A 371 20.89 -18.48 -21.16
CA LEU A 371 20.71 -17.43 -22.17
C LEU A 371 22.01 -16.71 -22.50
N SER A 372 22.89 -16.48 -21.52
CA SER A 372 24.21 -15.90 -21.78
C SER A 372 25.13 -16.85 -22.54
N HIS A 373 25.08 -18.15 -22.24
CA HIS A 373 25.81 -19.14 -23.03
C HIS A 373 25.29 -19.20 -24.48
N LEU A 374 23.97 -19.22 -24.65
CA LEU A 374 23.35 -19.15 -25.97
C LEU A 374 23.72 -17.86 -26.72
N GLU A 375 23.87 -16.75 -26.01
CA GLU A 375 24.26 -15.47 -26.59
C GLU A 375 25.68 -15.55 -27.16
N GLU A 376 26.62 -16.14 -26.41
CA GLU A 376 28.01 -16.40 -26.84
C GLU A 376 28.07 -17.35 -28.06
N GLU A 377 27.19 -18.34 -28.15
CA GLU A 377 27.12 -19.27 -29.28
C GLU A 377 26.37 -18.69 -30.49
N SER A 378 25.49 -17.71 -30.28
CA SER A 378 24.64 -17.18 -31.33
C SER A 378 25.40 -16.28 -32.29
N ARG A 379 25.19 -16.52 -33.59
CA ARG A 379 25.62 -15.57 -34.64
C ARG A 379 24.56 -14.50 -34.92
N LEU A 380 23.33 -14.72 -34.44
CA LEU A 380 22.19 -13.87 -34.72
C LEU A 380 22.25 -12.54 -33.97
N LEU A 381 22.67 -12.54 -32.71
CA LEU A 381 22.82 -11.30 -31.93
C LEU A 381 23.93 -10.38 -32.49
N PRO A 382 25.12 -10.88 -32.87
CA PRO A 382 26.14 -10.04 -33.51
C PRO A 382 25.71 -9.50 -34.89
N THR A 383 25.07 -10.32 -35.73
CA THR A 383 24.69 -9.91 -37.10
C THR A 383 23.51 -8.96 -37.13
N HIS A 384 22.59 -9.08 -36.16
CA HIS A 384 21.37 -8.27 -36.07
C HIS A 384 21.32 -7.47 -34.76
N SER A 385 22.49 -7.10 -34.22
CA SER A 385 22.54 -6.25 -33.04
C SER A 385 21.81 -4.95 -33.34
N ALA A 386 20.78 -4.62 -32.57
CA ALA A 386 20.00 -3.40 -32.70
C ALA A 386 20.79 -2.12 -32.34
N ALA A 387 22.13 -2.19 -32.29
CA ALA A 387 23.00 -1.07 -32.00
C ALA A 387 24.19 -1.03 -32.96
N PRO A 388 24.01 -0.33 -34.09
CA PRO A 388 25.08 0.57 -34.51
C PRO A 388 24.51 1.89 -35.03
N THR A 389 24.38 2.92 -34.17
CA THR A 389 24.57 4.36 -34.49
C THR A 389 24.52 5.23 -33.22
N SER A 390 25.35 4.94 -32.22
CA SER A 390 25.79 6.01 -31.31
C SER A 390 27.21 5.75 -30.81
N ARG A 391 28.17 5.82 -31.74
CA ARG A 391 29.49 6.34 -31.39
C ARG A 391 29.41 7.87 -31.27
N ARG A 392 28.59 8.35 -30.35
CA ARG A 392 28.74 9.67 -29.75
C ARG A 392 28.50 9.52 -28.26
N ARG A 393 29.60 9.24 -27.55
CA ARG A 393 29.96 9.84 -26.26
C ARG A 393 28.73 10.19 -25.39
N SER A 394 28.20 9.20 -24.67
CA SER A 394 27.31 9.46 -23.54
C SER A 394 27.65 8.46 -22.42
N GLY A 395 28.66 8.82 -21.63
CA GLY A 395 29.14 8.04 -20.48
C GLY A 395 28.31 8.26 -19.21
N LEU A 396 26.98 8.39 -19.31
CA LEU A 396 26.16 8.66 -18.12
C LEU A 396 24.75 8.05 -18.15
N GLY A 397 24.44 7.14 -19.08
CA GLY A 397 23.09 6.57 -19.23
C GLY A 397 22.93 5.12 -18.79
N GLU A 398 24.02 4.37 -18.60
CA GLU A 398 23.96 2.91 -18.51
C GLU A 398 24.03 2.36 -17.08
N LEU A 399 24.27 3.22 -16.08
CA LEU A 399 24.41 2.79 -14.70
C LEU A 399 23.09 2.71 -13.93
N LEU A 400 22.02 3.36 -14.39
CA LEU A 400 20.76 3.48 -13.62
C LEU A 400 19.60 2.65 -14.15
N THR A 401 19.70 2.07 -15.36
CA THR A 401 18.67 1.16 -15.90
C THR A 401 19.11 -0.30 -15.94
N SER A 402 20.39 -0.59 -15.66
CA SER A 402 20.93 -1.95 -15.79
C SER A 402 20.55 -2.83 -14.60
N THR A 403 20.33 -2.29 -13.40
CA THR A 403 20.08 -3.13 -12.23
C THR A 403 18.67 -3.73 -12.21
N GLU A 404 17.65 -3.03 -12.73
CA GLU A 404 16.27 -3.53 -12.73
C GLU A 404 15.88 -4.29 -14.01
N ARG A 405 16.49 -3.98 -15.17
CA ARG A 405 16.27 -4.76 -16.40
C ARG A 405 17.20 -5.96 -16.57
N SER A 406 18.19 -6.16 -15.69
CA SER A 406 19.08 -7.35 -15.68
C SER A 406 18.39 -8.68 -15.29
N GLY A 407 17.06 -8.68 -15.11
CA GLY A 407 16.28 -9.91 -15.03
C GLY A 407 16.23 -10.68 -16.35
N PHE A 408 15.73 -11.92 -16.30
CA PHE A 408 15.51 -12.80 -17.46
C PHE A 408 14.89 -12.08 -18.67
N THR A 409 13.93 -11.18 -18.43
CA THR A 409 13.25 -10.41 -19.49
C THR A 409 14.19 -9.47 -20.27
N GLY A 410 15.18 -8.85 -19.63
CA GLY A 410 16.11 -7.96 -20.32
C GLY A 410 17.14 -8.73 -21.14
N LYS A 411 17.48 -9.97 -20.72
CA LYS A 411 18.32 -10.86 -21.54
C LYS A 411 17.60 -11.41 -22.76
N VAL A 412 16.28 -11.61 -22.70
CA VAL A 412 15.48 -12.12 -23.82
C VAL A 412 15.17 -11.03 -24.86
N GLN A 413 15.02 -9.78 -24.44
CA GLN A 413 14.64 -8.68 -25.35
C GLN A 413 15.57 -8.50 -26.57
N PRO A 414 16.92 -8.55 -26.44
CA PRO A 414 17.82 -8.51 -27.59
C PRO A 414 17.56 -9.62 -28.62
N TRP A 415 17.20 -10.83 -28.17
CA TRP A 415 16.89 -11.94 -29.06
C TRP A 415 15.62 -11.72 -29.87
N VAL A 416 14.59 -11.12 -29.27
CA VAL A 416 13.35 -10.78 -29.96
C VAL A 416 13.63 -9.73 -31.03
N LEU A 417 14.36 -8.68 -30.67
CA LEU A 417 14.70 -7.61 -31.62
C LEU A 417 15.61 -8.10 -32.76
N ALA A 418 16.57 -8.97 -32.44
CA ALA A 418 17.45 -9.56 -33.43
C ALA A 418 16.69 -10.54 -34.36
N ALA A 419 15.71 -11.27 -33.84
CA ALA A 419 14.85 -12.13 -34.65
C ALA A 419 13.91 -11.31 -35.57
N ASP A 420 13.33 -10.22 -35.07
CA ASP A 420 12.49 -9.33 -35.87
C ASP A 420 13.31 -8.62 -36.96
N SER A 421 14.52 -8.16 -36.64
CA SER A 421 15.39 -7.55 -37.65
C SER A 421 15.94 -8.56 -38.65
N ALA A 422 16.24 -9.79 -38.25
CA ALA A 422 16.56 -10.88 -39.19
C ALA A 422 15.39 -11.18 -40.13
N LYS A 423 14.16 -11.16 -39.60
CA LYS A 423 12.94 -11.33 -40.39
C LYS A 423 12.76 -10.18 -41.40
N ILE A 424 12.96 -8.93 -40.99
CA ILE A 424 12.88 -7.78 -41.89
C ILE A 424 13.96 -7.87 -42.96
N ALA A 425 15.21 -8.14 -42.59
CA ALA A 425 16.32 -8.26 -43.55
C ALA A 425 16.10 -9.38 -44.57
N THR A 426 15.50 -10.50 -44.18
CA THR A 426 15.15 -11.57 -45.13
C THR A 426 13.99 -11.17 -46.05
N LEU A 427 12.99 -10.44 -45.55
CA LEU A 427 11.90 -9.91 -46.38
C LEU A 427 12.40 -8.84 -47.37
N GLU A 428 13.27 -7.94 -46.93
CA GLU A 428 13.90 -6.92 -47.79
C GLU A 428 14.74 -7.58 -48.89
N ASN A 429 15.60 -8.54 -48.56
CA ASN A 429 16.38 -9.26 -49.56
C ASN A 429 15.49 -10.02 -50.56
N VAL A 430 14.37 -10.62 -50.11
CA VAL A 430 13.42 -11.25 -51.05
C VAL A 430 12.74 -10.21 -51.94
N ALA A 431 12.36 -9.05 -51.40
CA ALA A 431 11.78 -7.97 -52.18
C ALA A 431 12.77 -7.44 -53.23
N GLU A 432 14.02 -7.19 -52.87
CA GLU A 432 15.08 -6.76 -53.79
C GLU A 432 15.33 -7.80 -54.91
N GLN A 433 15.29 -9.10 -54.59
CA GLN A 433 15.42 -10.17 -55.59
C GLN A 433 14.20 -10.25 -56.52
N VAL A 434 12.99 -9.97 -56.01
CA VAL A 434 11.78 -9.91 -56.83
C VAL A 434 11.80 -8.68 -57.74
N GLU A 435 12.18 -7.52 -57.22
CA GLU A 435 12.30 -6.28 -58.01
C GLU A 435 13.37 -6.42 -59.10
N SER A 436 14.55 -6.96 -58.77
CA SER A 436 15.60 -7.22 -59.77
C SER A 436 15.17 -8.28 -60.81
N GLY A 437 14.41 -9.30 -60.39
CA GLY A 437 13.78 -10.26 -61.31
C GLY A 437 12.76 -9.61 -62.24
N GLN A 438 11.94 -8.68 -61.73
CA GLN A 438 10.98 -7.92 -62.53
C GLN A 438 11.69 -7.00 -63.52
N LEU A 439 12.72 -6.26 -63.09
CA LEU A 439 13.51 -5.42 -63.99
C LEU A 439 14.22 -6.25 -65.07
N ALA A 440 14.72 -7.44 -64.73
CA ALA A 440 15.30 -8.35 -65.71
C ALA A 440 14.26 -8.85 -66.73
N LEU A 441 13.03 -9.13 -66.28
CA LEU A 441 11.92 -9.52 -67.16
C LEU A 441 11.51 -8.37 -68.07
N GLU A 442 11.32 -7.17 -67.53
CA GLU A 442 11.00 -5.96 -68.32
C GLU A 442 12.08 -5.68 -69.37
N ASN A 443 13.37 -5.77 -69.00
CA ASN A 443 14.48 -5.63 -69.94
C ASN A 443 14.46 -6.72 -71.02
N SER A 444 14.14 -7.98 -70.65
CA SER A 444 14.04 -9.06 -71.63
C SER A 444 12.84 -8.89 -72.57
N MET A 445 11.72 -8.37 -72.08
CA MET A 445 10.53 -8.08 -72.86
C MET A 445 10.78 -6.94 -73.84
N GLN A 446 11.45 -5.87 -73.41
CA GLN A 446 11.88 -4.79 -74.29
C GLN A 446 12.83 -5.29 -75.38
N ALA A 447 13.80 -6.14 -75.02
CA ALA A 447 14.70 -6.74 -76.00
C ALA A 447 13.96 -7.65 -77.01
N LEU A 448 12.91 -8.37 -76.58
CA LEU A 448 12.05 -9.15 -77.48
C LEU A 448 11.25 -8.24 -78.42
N GLN A 449 10.66 -7.15 -77.91
CA GLN A 449 9.96 -6.16 -78.75
C GLN A 449 10.90 -5.52 -79.78
N GLU A 450 12.15 -5.22 -79.41
CA GLU A 450 13.16 -4.74 -80.34
C GLU A 450 13.51 -5.79 -81.41
N ILE A 451 13.54 -7.07 -81.04
CA ILE A 451 13.75 -8.16 -81.99
C ILE A 451 12.55 -8.31 -82.92
N ASP A 452 11.31 -8.25 -82.43
CA ASP A 452 10.08 -8.34 -83.24
C ASP A 452 9.98 -7.17 -84.24
N LEU A 453 10.36 -5.96 -83.81
CA LEU A 453 10.56 -4.78 -84.65
C LEU A 453 11.57 -5.04 -85.78
N LEU A 454 12.72 -5.66 -85.47
CA LEU A 454 13.75 -6.00 -86.46
C LEU A 454 13.32 -7.13 -87.40
N LEU A 455 12.47 -8.06 -86.95
CA LEU A 455 11.87 -9.10 -87.80
C LEU A 455 10.72 -8.57 -88.66
N GLY A 456 10.28 -7.32 -88.45
CA GLY A 456 9.23 -6.67 -89.24
C GLY A 456 7.83 -7.23 -88.95
N GLN A 457 7.57 -7.72 -87.74
CA GLN A 457 6.27 -8.23 -87.33
C GLN A 457 5.28 -7.14 -86.88
N ASP A 458 5.72 -5.89 -86.78
CA ASP A 458 4.94 -4.76 -86.23
C ASP A 458 3.82 -4.19 -87.14
N GLU A 459 3.57 -4.76 -88.33
CA GLU A 459 2.53 -4.22 -89.24
C GLU A 459 1.28 -5.11 -89.42
N THR A 460 1.07 -6.17 -88.64
CA THR A 460 -0.07 -7.09 -88.91
C THR A 460 -1.05 -7.40 -87.80
N GLU A 461 -0.95 -6.83 -86.59
CA GLU A 461 -1.90 -7.18 -85.50
C GLU A 461 -2.67 -6.00 -84.88
N GLU A 462 -2.49 -4.75 -85.33
CA GLU A 462 -3.30 -3.62 -84.82
C GLU A 462 -4.71 -3.52 -85.45
N ALA A 463 -5.10 -4.41 -86.37
CA ALA A 463 -6.39 -4.35 -87.06
C ALA A 463 -7.47 -5.34 -86.57
N GLU A 464 -7.16 -6.33 -85.71
CA GLU A 464 -8.14 -7.38 -85.33
C GLU A 464 -8.54 -7.43 -83.85
N GLU A 465 -7.97 -6.64 -82.94
CA GLU A 465 -8.34 -6.71 -81.50
C GLU A 465 -9.37 -5.67 -81.03
N ALA A 466 -10.08 -5.00 -81.94
CA ALA A 466 -11.21 -4.14 -81.58
C ALA A 466 -12.54 -4.90 -81.38
N GLN A 467 -12.56 -6.24 -81.45
CA GLN A 467 -13.82 -6.99 -81.44
C GLN A 467 -13.73 -8.42 -80.89
N ALA A 468 -13.48 -8.58 -79.58
CA ALA A 468 -13.84 -9.80 -78.86
C ALA A 468 -14.30 -9.46 -77.43
N ASP A 469 -15.61 -9.24 -77.32
CA ASP A 469 -16.37 -9.03 -76.11
C ASP A 469 -16.75 -10.38 -75.48
N THR A 470 -16.67 -10.47 -74.13
CA THR A 470 -17.25 -11.52 -73.25
C THR A 470 -16.72 -12.96 -73.43
N THR A 471 -16.12 -13.63 -72.45
CA THR A 471 -16.64 -14.02 -71.13
C THR A 471 -15.49 -14.49 -70.24
N GLU A 472 -15.79 -14.67 -68.95
CA GLU A 472 -15.13 -15.58 -68.00
C GLU A 472 -13.68 -15.34 -67.58
N ASP A 473 -13.48 -14.48 -66.57
CA ASP A 473 -12.65 -14.81 -65.39
C ASP A 473 -12.83 -13.81 -64.24
N ASP A 474 -14.02 -13.83 -63.66
CA ASP A 474 -14.37 -13.14 -62.42
C ASP A 474 -14.57 -14.21 -61.32
N PHE A 475 -13.47 -14.89 -60.91
CA PHE A 475 -13.53 -16.00 -59.94
C PHE A 475 -12.58 -15.88 -58.73
N TRP A 476 -11.66 -14.90 -58.67
CA TRP A 476 -10.63 -14.88 -57.61
C TRP A 476 -10.73 -13.76 -56.56
N LEU A 477 -11.83 -13.02 -56.50
CA LEU A 477 -12.08 -12.05 -55.42
C LEU A 477 -13.27 -12.46 -54.56
N THR A 478 -13.16 -13.54 -53.80
CA THR A 478 -13.95 -13.69 -52.57
C THR A 478 -13.37 -14.75 -51.63
N THR A 479 -13.34 -14.41 -50.35
CA THR A 479 -13.14 -15.25 -49.15
C THR A 479 -11.72 -15.48 -48.64
N GLY A 480 -11.25 -14.52 -47.82
CA GLY A 480 -10.45 -14.86 -46.65
C GLY A 480 -11.35 -15.44 -45.55
N SER A 481 -11.20 -16.73 -45.24
CA SER A 481 -11.54 -17.28 -43.92
C SER A 481 -10.90 -18.66 -43.71
N ARG A 482 -9.97 -18.70 -42.75
CA ARG A 482 -9.70 -19.78 -41.77
C ARG A 482 -9.61 -21.26 -42.22
N SER A 483 -8.38 -21.77 -42.03
CA SER A 483 -8.01 -23.07 -41.41
C SER A 483 -7.94 -24.31 -42.33
N PRO A 484 -7.34 -25.44 -41.89
CA PRO A 484 -5.94 -25.79 -42.10
C PRO A 484 -5.75 -27.02 -43.02
N GLY A 485 -4.74 -26.99 -43.88
CA GLY A 485 -4.41 -28.10 -44.78
C GLY A 485 -3.59 -29.20 -44.11
N LYS A 486 -4.23 -30.33 -43.83
CA LYS A 486 -3.61 -31.63 -43.57
C LYS A 486 -2.94 -32.19 -44.83
N ALA A 487 -1.87 -32.94 -44.59
CA ALA A 487 -1.09 -33.72 -45.54
C ALA A 487 -1.86 -34.80 -46.32
N ARG A 488 -1.43 -35.04 -47.58
CA ARG A 488 -1.45 -36.32 -48.34
C ARG A 488 -0.70 -36.07 -49.66
N LYS A 489 0.55 -36.52 -49.87
CA LYS A 489 1.07 -37.87 -50.21
C LYS A 489 0.40 -38.58 -51.40
N HIS A 490 1.29 -38.98 -52.34
CA HIS A 490 1.21 -40.05 -53.35
C HIS A 490 0.40 -39.73 -54.63
N THR A 491 0.79 -40.07 -55.87
CA THR A 491 1.67 -41.13 -56.41
C THR A 491 2.22 -40.77 -57.79
N GLU A 492 3.42 -41.28 -58.11
CA GLU A 492 3.97 -41.48 -59.46
C GLU A 492 3.09 -42.36 -60.36
N LYS A 493 3.11 -42.09 -61.68
CA LYS A 493 2.99 -43.15 -62.71
C LYS A 493 3.58 -42.70 -64.05
N LYS A 494 4.58 -43.45 -64.53
CA LYS A 494 5.21 -43.39 -65.87
C LYS A 494 4.24 -43.70 -67.01
N LYS A 495 4.43 -43.06 -68.17
CA LYS A 495 4.56 -43.73 -69.49
C LYS A 495 5.12 -42.77 -70.55
N ASP A 496 5.98 -43.34 -71.38
CA ASP A 496 6.88 -42.81 -72.42
C ASP A 496 6.21 -42.20 -73.68
N PRO A 497 6.99 -41.59 -74.61
CA PRO A 497 6.58 -40.45 -75.43
C PRO A 497 6.09 -40.83 -76.83
N GLU A 498 5.20 -40.00 -77.39
CA GLU A 498 4.93 -39.97 -78.82
C GLU A 498 5.13 -38.57 -79.39
N GLN A 499 5.70 -38.57 -80.59
CA GLN A 499 6.33 -37.47 -81.30
C GLN A 499 5.32 -36.46 -81.84
N SER A 500 5.61 -35.16 -81.69
CA SER A 500 5.09 -34.14 -82.60
C SER A 500 6.16 -33.08 -82.89
N LYS A 501 6.87 -33.34 -84.00
CA LYS A 501 7.57 -32.45 -84.94
C LYS A 501 7.98 -31.05 -84.46
N ASP A 502 9.28 -30.95 -84.23
CA ASP A 502 10.04 -29.73 -84.01
C ASP A 502 10.32 -28.99 -85.34
N ALA A 503 10.16 -27.66 -85.33
CA ALA A 503 10.16 -26.76 -86.48
C ALA A 503 11.58 -26.50 -87.06
N TRP A 504 12.61 -27.14 -86.52
CA TRP A 504 14.02 -26.89 -86.85
C TRP A 504 14.66 -27.91 -87.80
N SER A 505 13.89 -28.85 -88.35
CA SER A 505 14.41 -29.87 -89.29
C SER A 505 14.67 -29.36 -90.73
N GLY A 506 14.50 -28.06 -91.00
CA GLY A 506 14.56 -27.48 -92.34
C GLY A 506 15.87 -26.76 -92.74
N LEU A 507 16.85 -26.61 -91.86
CA LEU A 507 18.01 -25.75 -92.12
C LEU A 507 19.37 -26.47 -91.99
N HIS A 508 19.63 -27.43 -92.87
CA HIS A 508 21.01 -27.84 -93.17
C HIS A 508 21.27 -27.66 -94.67
N GLY A 509 21.87 -26.50 -94.99
CA GLY A 509 22.45 -26.21 -96.29
C GLY A 509 23.78 -26.94 -96.46
N ASN A 510 23.88 -27.72 -97.54
CA ASN A 510 25.12 -28.28 -98.04
C ASN A 510 26.09 -27.17 -98.46
N LEU A 511 27.24 -27.07 -97.78
CA LEU A 511 28.44 -26.46 -98.35
C LEU A 511 29.54 -27.53 -98.32
N GLY A 512 29.93 -27.95 -99.52
CA GLY A 512 30.88 -29.03 -99.76
C GLY A 512 32.33 -28.65 -99.46
N LEU A 513 33.07 -29.68 -99.07
CA LEU A 513 34.40 -30.08 -99.55
C LEU A 513 35.37 -28.99 -100.01
N ILE A 514 36.44 -28.83 -99.23
CA ILE A 514 37.88 -28.67 -99.58
C ILE A 514 38.57 -28.73 -98.19
N GLY A 515 39.50 -29.61 -97.85
CA GLY A 515 40.49 -30.38 -98.61
C GLY A 515 41.81 -30.25 -97.83
N GLN A 516 42.49 -31.37 -97.61
CA GLN A 516 43.91 -31.51 -97.19
C GLN A 516 44.30 -31.04 -95.78
N GLU A 517 45.31 -31.56 -95.09
CA GLU A 517 46.22 -32.71 -95.14
C GLU A 517 46.92 -32.64 -93.75
N ASP A 518 46.93 -33.71 -92.97
CA ASP A 518 48.08 -34.62 -92.78
C ASP A 518 49.27 -34.07 -91.97
N THR A 519 49.63 -34.85 -90.93
CA THR A 519 50.94 -34.97 -90.25
C THR A 519 51.36 -33.83 -89.30
N ALA A 520 51.91 -34.07 -88.10
CA ALA A 520 52.30 -35.27 -87.35
C ALA A 520 52.28 -34.95 -85.84
#